data_AF-A0A0C3EQL1-F1
#
_entry.id   AF-A0A0C3EQL1-F1
#
_cell.length_a   1.000
_cell.length_b   1.000
_cell.length_c   1.000
_cell.angle_alpha   90.00
_cell.angle_beta   90.00
_cell.angle_gamma   90.00
#
_symmetry.space_group_name_H-M   'P 1'
#
loop_
_entity.id
_entity.type
_entity.pdbx_description
1 polymer ?
#
loop_
_entity_poly.entity_id
_entity_poly.type
_entity_poly.pdbx_seq_one_letter_code
_entity_poly.pdbx_strand_id
1 'polypeptide(L)'
;MVQGPHGNQIPILHPSVLIITKLKRWTQNCSSTRPKTIQQHSNDEQDLFLLIDWMSKRGVKIDCEAYQGKGKEQIRGYLRDVRNVCSSGMGSQTLLDKLMLVTNDEDWL
;
A
#
# COMPACT_ATOMS: atom_id res chain seq x y z
N MET A 1 -5.52 -17.48 6.87
CA MET A 1 -4.62 -18.08 7.86
C MET A 1 -3.56 -18.85 7.11
N VAL A 2 -2.36 -18.98 7.67
CA VAL A 2 -1.34 -19.91 7.16
C VAL A 2 -0.94 -20.87 8.27
N GLN A 3 -0.51 -22.07 7.89
CA GLN A 3 0.01 -23.03 8.84
C GLN A 3 1.42 -22.62 9.26
N GLY A 4 1.62 -22.42 10.56
CA GLY A 4 2.93 -22.16 11.14
C GLY A 4 3.80 -23.42 11.23
N PRO A 5 5.09 -23.27 11.55
CA PRO A 5 6.05 -24.39 11.63
C PRO A 5 5.66 -25.50 12.60
N HIS A 6 4.78 -25.21 13.57
CA HIS A 6 4.33 -26.15 14.60
C HIS A 6 2.87 -26.59 14.42
N GLY A 7 2.29 -26.42 13.23
CA GLY A 7 0.91 -26.80 12.94
C GLY A 7 -0.15 -25.80 13.42
N ASN A 8 0.24 -24.75 14.13
CA ASN A 8 -0.68 -23.68 14.57
C ASN A 8 -1.15 -22.84 13.39
N GLN A 9 -2.43 -22.45 13.37
CA GLN A 9 -2.96 -21.50 12.41
C GLN A 9 -2.53 -20.07 12.78
N ILE A 10 -1.82 -19.40 11.88
CA ILE A 10 -1.38 -18.01 12.07
C ILE A 10 -2.36 -17.09 11.34
N PRO A 11 -3.05 -16.17 12.05
CA PRO A 11 -3.83 -15.13 11.39
C PRO A 11 -2.88 -14.16 10.69
N ILE A 12 -3.13 -13.92 9.39
CA ILE A 12 -2.39 -12.95 8.60
C ILE A 12 -3.38 -11.91 8.11
N LEU A 13 -2.95 -10.64 8.15
CA LEU A 13 -3.68 -9.54 7.52
C LEU A 13 -3.83 -9.79 6.02
N HIS A 14 -5.06 -9.69 5.54
CA HIS A 14 -5.34 -9.82 4.12
C HIS A 14 -4.57 -8.75 3.32
N PRO A 15 -4.04 -9.04 2.11
CA PRO A 15 -3.30 -8.07 1.30
C PRO A 15 -4.04 -6.76 1.03
N SER A 16 -5.37 -6.80 0.89
CA SER A 16 -6.23 -5.62 0.74
C SER A 16 -6.15 -4.64 1.93
N VAL A 17 -5.73 -5.12 3.09
CA VAL A 17 -5.52 -4.34 4.32
C VAL A 17 -4.04 -4.04 4.54
N LEU A 18 -3.16 -5.02 4.29
CA LEU A 18 -1.72 -4.86 4.48
C LEU A 18 -1.15 -3.71 3.65
N ILE A 19 -1.60 -3.57 2.40
CA ILE A 19 -1.17 -2.51 1.48
C ILE A 19 -1.41 -1.10 2.04
N ILE A 20 -2.50 -0.87 2.76
CA ILE A 20 -2.83 0.43 3.37
C ILE A 20 -1.72 0.88 4.33
N THR A 21 -1.20 -0.06 5.12
CA THR A 21 -0.12 0.23 6.10
C THR A 21 1.20 0.59 5.41
N LYS A 22 1.45 0.02 4.22
CA LYS A 22 2.63 0.27 3.41
C LYS A 22 2.54 1.60 2.68
N LEU A 23 1.39 1.92 2.07
CA LEU A 23 1.16 3.21 1.39
C LEU A 23 1.44 4.39 2.30
N LYS A 24 0.88 4.37 3.51
CA LYS A 24 1.12 5.42 4.51
C LYS A 24 2.61 5.59 4.83
N ARG A 25 3.31 4.47 5.10
CA ARG A 25 4.73 4.53 5.49
C ARG A 25 5.59 5.04 4.33
N TRP A 26 5.27 4.61 3.12
CA TRP A 26 5.97 5.02 1.91
C TRP A 26 5.82 6.53 1.67
N THR A 27 4.59 7.08 1.73
CA THR A 27 4.36 8.53 1.54
C THR A 27 5.01 9.37 2.64
N GLN A 28 4.98 8.93 3.90
CA GLN A 28 5.60 9.65 5.01
C GLN A 28 7.14 9.75 4.93
N ASN A 29 7.77 8.82 4.21
CA ASN A 29 9.22 8.70 4.15
C ASN A 29 9.83 9.24 2.85
N CYS A 30 9.02 9.65 1.86
CA CYS A 30 9.49 9.99 0.51
C CYS A 30 10.46 11.18 0.46
N SER A 31 10.37 12.11 1.42
CA SER A 31 11.24 13.29 1.51
C SER A 31 12.33 13.15 2.58
N SER A 32 12.53 11.96 3.15
CA SER A 32 13.51 11.78 4.23
C SER A 32 14.94 11.81 3.70
N THR A 33 15.83 12.48 4.43
CA THR A 33 17.28 12.51 4.15
C THR A 33 18.06 11.51 5.01
N ARG A 34 17.40 10.80 5.93
CA ARG A 34 18.06 9.86 6.84
C ARG A 34 18.31 8.53 6.12
N PRO A 35 19.56 8.00 6.08
CA PRO A 35 19.89 6.81 5.28
C PRO A 35 18.99 5.59 5.53
N LYS A 36 18.70 5.29 6.81
CA LYS A 36 17.80 4.19 7.18
C LYS A 36 16.38 4.37 6.66
N THR A 37 15.88 5.61 6.65
CA THR A 37 14.53 5.92 6.19
C THR A 37 14.44 5.90 4.66
N ILE A 38 15.49 6.34 3.96
CA ILE A 38 15.60 6.20 2.50
C ILE A 38 15.56 4.72 2.10
N GLN A 39 16.35 3.88 2.78
CA GLN A 39 16.32 2.43 2.53
C GLN A 39 14.93 1.85 2.80
N GLN A 40 14.30 2.27 3.89
CA GLN A 40 12.94 1.81 4.23
C GLN A 40 11.92 2.23 3.17
N HIS A 41 12.02 3.45 2.64
CA HIS A 41 11.17 3.93 1.55
C HIS A 41 11.32 3.08 0.28
N SER A 42 12.55 2.77 -0.12
CA SER A 42 12.81 1.87 -1.26
C SER A 42 12.27 0.46 -1.04
N ASN A 43 12.43 -0.10 0.18
CA ASN A 43 11.88 -1.40 0.52
C ASN A 43 10.35 -1.40 0.51
N ASP A 44 9.72 -0.34 1.06
CA ASP A 44 8.27 -0.21 1.03
C ASP A 44 7.74 -0.04 -0.40
N GLU A 45 8.49 0.62 -1.30
CA GLU A 45 8.13 0.69 -2.73
C GLU A 45 8.12 -0.70 -3.37
N GLN A 46 9.15 -1.51 -3.14
CA GLN A 46 9.22 -2.89 -3.65
C GLN A 46 8.09 -3.77 -3.09
N ASP A 47 7.81 -3.65 -1.79
CA ASP A 47 6.70 -4.36 -1.15
C ASP A 47 5.35 -3.95 -1.76
N LEU A 48 5.15 -2.66 -2.03
CA LEU A 48 3.94 -2.16 -2.69
C LEU A 48 3.81 -2.73 -4.10
N PHE A 49 4.87 -2.72 -4.90
CA PHE A 49 4.85 -3.33 -6.23
C PHE A 49 4.46 -4.81 -6.18
N LEU A 50 5.06 -5.57 -5.26
CA LEU A 50 4.75 -7.00 -5.10
C LEU A 50 3.30 -7.23 -4.70
N LEU A 51 2.81 -6.49 -3.71
CA LEU A 51 1.43 -6.61 -3.23
C LEU A 51 0.42 -6.21 -4.31
N ILE A 52 0.63 -5.09 -4.99
CA ILE A 52 -0.26 -4.62 -6.04
C ILE A 52 -0.29 -5.61 -7.21
N ASP A 53 0.86 -6.11 -7.64
CA ASP A 53 0.92 -7.12 -8.71
C ASP A 53 0.18 -8.40 -8.33
N TRP A 54 0.38 -8.90 -7.11
CA TRP A 54 -0.33 -10.07 -6.59
C TRP A 54 -1.84 -9.84 -6.52
N MET A 55 -2.27 -8.67 -6.05
CA MET A 55 -3.68 -8.30 -5.92
C MET A 55 -4.35 -8.16 -7.28
N SER A 56 -3.70 -7.45 -8.21
CA SER A 56 -4.17 -7.23 -9.57
C SER A 56 -4.38 -8.54 -10.32
N LYS A 57 -3.41 -9.46 -10.26
CA LYS A 57 -3.51 -10.79 -10.88
C LYS A 57 -4.65 -11.65 -10.33
N ARG A 58 -5.18 -11.32 -9.16
CA ARG A 58 -6.25 -12.06 -8.48
C ARG A 58 -7.58 -11.31 -8.45
N GLY A 59 -7.67 -10.15 -9.08
CA GLY A 59 -8.87 -9.31 -9.04
C GLY A 59 -9.22 -8.81 -7.63
N VAL A 60 -8.24 -8.76 -6.73
CA VAL A 60 -8.43 -8.28 -5.36
C VAL A 60 -8.21 -6.77 -5.34
N LYS A 61 -9.17 -6.03 -4.77
CA LYS A 61 -9.06 -4.59 -4.55
C LYS A 61 -8.69 -4.27 -3.11
N ILE A 62 -8.19 -3.06 -2.88
CA ILE A 62 -8.07 -2.46 -1.55
C ILE A 62 -9.46 -2.37 -0.97
N ASP A 63 -9.59 -2.79 0.29
CA ASP A 63 -10.83 -2.72 1.04
C ASP A 63 -10.68 -1.63 2.10
N CYS A 64 -11.10 -0.42 1.73
CA CYS A 64 -11.03 0.75 2.60
C CYS A 64 -12.00 0.66 3.79
N GLU A 65 -13.02 -0.19 3.74
CA GLU A 65 -14.05 -0.30 4.77
C GLU A 65 -13.72 -1.39 5.79
N ALA A 66 -13.13 -2.49 5.36
CA ALA A 66 -12.71 -3.57 6.25
C ALA A 66 -11.51 -3.20 7.15
N TYR A 67 -10.79 -2.12 6.86
CA TYR A 67 -9.67 -1.70 7.71
C TYR A 67 -10.16 -0.98 8.97
N GLN A 68 -10.25 -1.70 10.08
CA GLN A 68 -10.69 -1.13 11.36
C GLN A 68 -9.68 -0.17 12.03
N GLY A 69 -8.45 -0.07 11.51
CA GLY A 69 -7.42 0.79 12.12
C GLY A 69 -7.57 2.28 11.79
N LYS A 70 -8.26 2.62 10.68
CA LYS A 70 -8.45 3.99 10.18
C LYS A 70 -9.76 4.07 9.41
N GLY A 71 -10.39 5.25 9.41
CA GLY A 71 -11.60 5.47 8.60
C GLY A 71 -11.31 5.54 7.10
N LYS A 72 -12.32 5.24 6.27
CA LYS A 72 -12.27 5.29 4.79
C LYS A 72 -11.62 6.58 4.26
N GLU A 73 -11.99 7.73 4.81
CA GLU A 73 -11.45 9.04 4.40
C GLU A 73 -9.94 9.20 4.66
N GLN A 74 -9.41 8.58 5.73
CA GLN A 74 -7.97 8.62 5.99
C GLN A 74 -7.20 7.75 4.98
N ILE A 75 -7.79 6.64 4.55
CA ILE A 75 -7.19 5.76 3.55
C ILE A 75 -7.19 6.45 2.18
N ARG A 76 -8.28 7.12 1.82
CA ARG A 76 -8.35 8.01 0.65
C ARG A 76 -7.31 9.12 0.71
N GLY A 77 -7.08 9.68 1.90
CA GLY A 77 -5.96 10.60 2.15
C GLY A 77 -4.61 10.03 1.70
N TYR A 78 -4.32 8.77 2.05
CA TYR A 78 -3.07 8.12 1.60
C TYR A 78 -3.01 7.92 0.09
N LEU A 79 -4.12 7.62 -0.59
CA LEU A 79 -4.16 7.53 -2.05
C LEU A 79 -3.85 8.89 -2.70
N ARG A 80 -4.41 9.98 -2.16
CA ARG A 80 -4.11 11.34 -2.60
C ARG A 80 -2.64 11.69 -2.37
N ASP A 81 -2.08 11.31 -1.22
CA ASP A 81 -0.65 11.51 -0.93
C ASP A 81 0.23 10.76 -1.93
N VAL A 82 -0.09 9.52 -2.28
CA VAL A 82 0.64 8.75 -3.31
C VAL A 82 0.62 9.48 -4.64
N ARG A 83 -0.56 9.94 -5.08
CA ARG A 83 -0.70 10.73 -6.32
C ARG A 83 0.20 11.96 -6.27
N ASN A 84 0.18 12.72 -5.18
CA ASN A 84 1.00 13.93 -5.02
C ASN A 84 2.50 13.63 -5.07
N VAL A 85 2.96 12.55 -4.41
CA VAL A 85 4.37 12.12 -4.42
C VAL A 85 4.82 11.76 -5.83
N CYS A 86 4.01 10.97 -6.56
CA CYS A 86 4.31 10.59 -7.95
C CYS A 86 4.30 11.81 -8.88
N SER A 87 3.31 12.70 -8.78
CA SER A 87 3.24 13.93 -9.58
C SER A 87 4.38 14.90 -9.30
N SER A 88 4.98 14.84 -8.11
CA SER A 88 6.15 15.66 -7.74
C SER A 88 7.49 15.07 -8.22
N GLY A 89 7.48 13.92 -8.90
CA GLY A 89 8.70 13.22 -9.35
C GLY A 89 9.46 12.49 -8.24
N MET A 90 8.92 12.46 -7.02
CA MET A 90 9.51 11.75 -5.86
C MET A 90 9.06 10.29 -5.76
N GLY A 91 8.24 9.81 -6.69
CA GLY A 91 7.73 8.45 -6.71
C GLY A 91 7.58 7.91 -8.13
N SER A 92 7.34 6.60 -8.23
CA SER A 92 7.20 5.93 -9.51
C SER A 92 5.80 6.12 -10.12
N GLN A 93 5.73 6.63 -11.36
CA GLN A 93 4.46 6.70 -12.09
C GLN A 93 3.88 5.30 -12.32
N THR A 94 4.74 4.31 -12.58
CA THR A 94 4.33 2.90 -12.72
C THR A 94 3.66 2.37 -11.46
N LEU A 95 4.10 2.82 -10.27
CA LEU A 95 3.45 2.44 -9.01
C LEU A 95 2.02 2.98 -8.95
N LEU A 96 1.84 4.26 -9.30
CA LEU A 96 0.52 4.90 -9.33
C LEU A 96 -0.41 4.20 -10.33
N ASP A 97 0.05 3.95 -11.55
CA ASP A 97 -0.75 3.29 -12.59
C ASP A 97 -1.21 1.89 -12.14
N LYS A 98 -0.32 1.12 -11.50
CA LYS A 98 -0.67 -0.18 -10.95
C LYS A 98 -1.61 -0.09 -9.75
N LEU A 99 -1.43 0.89 -8.87
CA LEU A 99 -2.29 1.10 -7.70
C LEU A 99 -3.74 1.40 -8.13
N MET A 100 -3.92 2.11 -9.24
CA MET A 100 -5.25 2.36 -9.82
C MET A 100 -5.98 1.07 -10.22
N LEU A 101 -5.25 0.01 -10.60
CA LEU A 101 -5.85 -1.29 -10.96
C LEU A 101 -6.45 -2.04 -9.76
N VAL A 102 -5.99 -1.74 -8.55
CA VAL A 102 -6.42 -2.41 -7.32
C VAL A 102 -7.23 -1.51 -6.40
N THR A 103 -7.70 -0.36 -6.89
CA THR A 103 -8.57 0.56 -6.16
C THR A 103 -9.92 0.72 -6.88
N ASN A 104 -10.90 1.34 -6.23
CA ASN A 104 -12.12 1.77 -6.93
C ASN A 104 -11.97 3.21 -7.37
N ASP A 105 -12.61 3.59 -8.47
CA ASP A 105 -12.57 4.96 -8.99
C ASP A 105 -13.09 5.97 -7.95
N GLU A 106 -14.10 5.57 -7.18
CA GLU A 106 -14.67 6.38 -6.09
C GLU A 106 -13.69 6.66 -4.94
N ASP A 107 -12.63 5.85 -4.78
CA ASP A 107 -11.62 6.06 -3.75
C ASP A 107 -10.63 7.17 -4.12
N TRP A 108 -10.69 7.66 -5.37
CA TRP A 108 -9.86 8.74 -5.88
C TRP A 108 -10.56 10.10 -5.97
N LEU A 109 -11.88 10.14 -5.75
CA LEU A 109 -12.70 11.35 -5.68
C LEU A 109 -12.47 12.09 -4.36
#